data_AF-A0A4Q3V405-F1
#
_entry.id   AF-A0A4Q3V405-F1
#
_cell.length_a   1.000
_cell.length_b   1.000
_cell.length_c   1.000
_cell.angle_alpha   90.00
_cell.angle_beta   90.00
_cell.angle_gamma   90.00
#
_symmetry.space_group_name_H-M   'P 1'
#
loop_
_entity.id
_entity.type
_entity.pdbx_description
1 polymer ?
#
loop_
_entity_poly.entity_id
_entity_poly.type
_entity_poly.pdbx_seq_one_letter_code
_entity_poly.pdbx_strand_id
1 'polypeptide(L)'
;MLRDDGFTLKGDKAIEQIPSIKDKALRINLNSNIYGTFSEIGAGQETVRHFFRSGGSSGTIAKAMSAYDKDFSDAIYGSEADGRYVTESRLKKMLSHEVQIIEKRLSREKHPNKIFFSYANTVATIDFAKQFKGHGWVGIKYQIEPDEDYNEIIIHIRFKETDARLQQETLGILGVNLIYGAFYKYNDPKKLLRYLYDHLDKDQLEIDTINFSGPRFADVDNRLMSLQLVKNGMTDAVMFNPEGNNILPASVLYKKNILALRGSFRPVTVVNMDMYEKSLKMFLEES
;
A
#
# COMPACT_ATOMS: atom_id res chain seq x y z
N MET A 1 8.63 -24.01 -18.13
CA MET A 1 7.30 -23.78 -18.73
C MET A 1 6.61 -25.13 -18.83
N LEU A 2 5.75 -25.47 -17.87
CA LEU A 2 4.79 -26.56 -18.07
C LEU A 2 3.61 -25.91 -18.77
N ARG A 3 3.34 -26.31 -20.01
CA ARG A 3 2.13 -25.94 -20.73
C ARG A 3 0.98 -26.68 -20.05
N ASP A 4 -0.01 -25.92 -19.59
CA ASP A 4 -1.29 -26.47 -19.18
C ASP A 4 -2.06 -26.75 -20.48
N ASP A 5 -1.78 -27.90 -21.10
CA ASP A 5 -2.55 -28.41 -22.24
C ASP A 5 -3.86 -28.98 -21.67
N GLY A 6 -4.73 -28.08 -21.19
CA GLY A 6 -5.97 -28.41 -20.51
C GLY A 6 -7.03 -28.95 -21.47
N PHE A 7 -7.50 -30.16 -21.21
CA PHE A 7 -8.69 -30.72 -21.86
C PHE A 7 -9.91 -29.85 -21.50
N THR A 8 -10.46 -29.14 -22.49
CA THR A 8 -11.68 -28.33 -22.33
C THR A 8 -12.90 -29.19 -22.62
N LEU A 9 -13.82 -29.31 -21.67
CA LEU A 9 -15.07 -30.04 -21.83
C LEU A 9 -16.17 -29.14 -22.42
N LYS A 10 -17.13 -29.77 -23.11
CA LYS A 10 -18.28 -29.04 -23.65
C LYS A 10 -19.11 -28.45 -22.50
N GLY A 11 -19.22 -27.12 -22.49
CA GLY A 11 -19.94 -26.38 -21.44
C GLY A 11 -19.02 -25.64 -20.48
N ASP A 12 -17.70 -25.83 -20.57
CA ASP A 12 -16.74 -25.07 -19.78
C ASP A 12 -16.82 -23.58 -20.12
N LYS A 13 -16.87 -22.76 -19.07
CA LYS A 13 -16.76 -21.31 -19.19
C LYS A 13 -15.29 -20.93 -19.06
N ALA A 14 -14.86 -19.95 -19.85
CA ALA A 14 -13.56 -19.35 -19.66
C ALA A 14 -13.52 -18.68 -18.27
N ILE A 15 -12.65 -19.18 -17.39
CA ILE A 15 -12.38 -18.59 -16.08
C ILE A 15 -10.98 -17.97 -16.15
N GLU A 16 -10.85 -16.71 -15.73
CA GLU A 16 -9.55 -16.09 -15.59
C GLU A 16 -8.77 -16.78 -14.46
N GLN A 17 -7.63 -17.37 -14.78
CA GLN A 17 -6.77 -18.02 -13.78
C GLN A 17 -5.97 -16.96 -13.01
N ILE A 18 -6.48 -16.57 -11.84
CA ILE A 18 -5.77 -15.73 -10.88
C ILE A 18 -4.95 -16.65 -9.96
N PRO A 19 -3.61 -16.48 -9.85
CA PRO A 19 -2.79 -17.27 -8.94
C PRO A 19 -3.30 -17.18 -7.51
N SER A 20 -3.36 -18.30 -6.80
CA SER A 20 -3.75 -18.30 -5.39
C SER A 20 -2.78 -17.46 -4.55
N ILE A 21 -3.22 -16.96 -3.39
CA ILE A 21 -2.33 -16.24 -2.46
C ILE A 21 -1.13 -17.08 -2.05
N LYS A 22 -1.33 -18.40 -1.87
CA LYS A 22 -0.25 -19.35 -1.61
C LYS A 22 0.73 -19.43 -2.77
N ASP A 23 0.27 -19.50 -4.02
CA ASP A 23 1.16 -19.59 -5.18
C ASP A 23 1.94 -18.30 -5.39
N LYS A 24 1.34 -17.13 -5.12
CA LYS A 24 2.03 -15.85 -5.15
C LYS A 24 3.19 -15.82 -4.15
N ALA A 25 2.91 -16.15 -2.89
CA ALA A 25 3.92 -16.19 -1.83
C ALA A 25 4.99 -17.27 -2.10
N LEU A 26 4.59 -18.47 -2.53
CA LEU A 26 5.51 -19.54 -2.88
C LEU A 26 6.43 -19.15 -4.05
N ARG A 27 5.90 -18.51 -5.09
CA ARG A 27 6.70 -18.05 -6.23
C ARG A 27 7.76 -17.03 -5.82
N ILE A 28 7.45 -16.16 -4.86
CA ILE A 28 8.45 -15.23 -4.29
C ILE A 28 9.47 -16.02 -3.47
N ASN A 29 9.02 -16.94 -2.60
CA ASN A 29 9.88 -17.79 -1.78
C ASN A 29 10.88 -18.64 -2.58
N LEU A 30 10.46 -19.14 -3.74
CA LEU A 30 11.30 -19.97 -4.61
C LEU A 30 12.28 -19.16 -5.48
N ASN A 31 12.16 -17.84 -5.49
CA ASN A 31 13.13 -17.00 -6.18
C ASN A 31 14.41 -16.91 -5.33
N SER A 32 15.52 -17.43 -5.87
CA SER A 32 16.82 -17.46 -5.18
C SER A 32 17.39 -16.09 -4.85
N ASN A 33 16.90 -15.03 -5.48
CA ASN A 33 17.46 -13.69 -5.42
C ASN A 33 16.62 -12.73 -4.57
N ILE A 34 15.29 -12.91 -4.50
CA ILE A 34 14.42 -12.05 -3.68
C ILE A 34 14.66 -12.35 -2.20
N TYR A 35 15.14 -11.35 -1.46
CA TYR A 35 15.48 -11.51 -0.05
C TYR A 35 15.21 -10.23 0.74
N GLY A 36 14.54 -10.32 1.88
CA GLY A 36 14.09 -9.08 2.54
C GLY A 36 13.52 -9.24 3.93
N THR A 37 12.99 -8.13 4.45
CA THR A 37 12.40 -8.06 5.79
C THR A 37 10.90 -7.80 5.76
N PHE A 38 10.26 -8.18 6.86
CA PHE A 38 8.87 -7.85 7.17
C PHE A 38 8.82 -7.11 8.51
N SER A 39 8.27 -5.91 8.52
CA SER A 39 8.03 -5.10 9.72
C SER A 39 6.56 -4.71 9.83
N GLU A 40 5.79 -5.50 10.58
CA GLU A 40 4.33 -5.36 10.66
C GLU A 40 3.96 -4.82 12.05
N ILE A 41 3.40 -3.63 12.12
CA ILE A 41 2.97 -2.99 13.37
C ILE A 41 1.46 -2.78 13.32
N GLY A 42 0.79 -3.37 14.31
CA GLY A 42 -0.65 -3.38 14.39
C GLY A 42 -1.29 -4.31 13.35
N ALA A 43 -2.51 -4.76 13.65
CA ALA A 43 -3.23 -5.75 12.82
C ALA A 43 -2.48 -7.08 12.55
N GLY A 44 -1.61 -7.50 13.47
CA GLY A 44 -0.95 -8.82 13.42
C GLY A 44 0.23 -8.87 12.46
N GLN A 45 0.86 -10.06 12.36
CA GLN A 45 1.92 -10.37 11.39
C GLN A 45 1.37 -11.30 10.31
N GLU A 46 0.29 -10.88 9.65
CA GLU A 46 -0.45 -11.76 8.75
C GLU A 46 0.17 -11.86 7.37
N THR A 47 0.87 -10.82 6.89
CA THR A 47 1.52 -10.87 5.59
C THR A 47 2.64 -11.89 5.60
N VAL A 48 3.58 -11.77 6.54
CA VAL A 48 4.72 -12.70 6.64
C VAL A 48 4.27 -14.12 6.93
N ARG A 49 3.14 -14.30 7.64
CA ARG A 49 2.53 -15.61 7.91
C ARG A 49 2.21 -16.37 6.63
N HIS A 50 1.74 -15.71 5.57
CA HIS A 50 1.52 -16.36 4.28
C HIS A 50 2.83 -16.89 3.67
N PHE A 51 3.93 -16.15 3.79
CA PHE A 51 5.23 -16.58 3.30
C PHE A 51 5.77 -17.77 4.11
N PHE A 52 5.65 -17.75 5.44
CA PHE A 52 6.03 -18.90 6.27
C PHE A 52 5.25 -20.17 5.92
N ARG A 53 3.93 -20.05 5.71
CA ARG A 53 3.05 -21.19 5.42
C ARG A 53 3.18 -21.75 4.00
N SER A 54 3.66 -20.95 3.07
CA SER A 54 3.78 -21.36 1.67
C SER A 54 4.99 -22.28 1.41
N GLY A 55 6.00 -22.27 2.30
CA GLY A 55 7.24 -23.05 2.19
C GLY A 55 8.32 -22.34 1.38
N GLY A 56 9.59 -22.72 1.58
CA GLY A 56 10.76 -22.08 0.94
C GLY A 56 11.16 -20.71 1.52
N SER A 57 10.54 -20.27 2.61
CA SER A 57 10.71 -18.93 3.18
C SER A 57 12.13 -18.63 3.69
N SER A 58 12.93 -19.64 4.03
CA SER A 58 14.34 -19.45 4.41
C SER A 58 15.19 -18.83 3.29
N GLY A 59 14.78 -18.96 2.03
CA GLY A 59 15.42 -18.34 0.88
C GLY A 59 15.08 -16.88 0.66
N THR A 60 14.07 -16.36 1.38
CA THR A 60 13.43 -15.04 1.13
C THR A 60 13.34 -14.15 2.36
N ILE A 61 13.11 -14.70 3.55
CA ILE A 61 12.90 -13.92 4.77
C ILE A 61 14.21 -13.81 5.54
N ALA A 62 14.81 -12.61 5.51
CA ALA A 62 15.98 -12.27 6.31
C ALA A 62 15.61 -11.98 7.77
N LYS A 63 14.47 -11.31 7.98
CA LYS A 63 13.97 -10.91 9.31
C LYS A 63 12.45 -10.67 9.25
N ALA A 64 11.74 -11.09 10.28
CA ALA A 64 10.36 -10.69 10.54
C ALA A 64 10.30 -10.05 11.92
N MET A 65 9.64 -8.90 12.06
CA MET A 65 9.55 -8.18 13.33
C MET A 65 8.17 -7.53 13.53
N SER A 66 7.84 -7.30 14.79
CA SER A 66 6.70 -6.49 15.18
C SER A 66 7.00 -5.74 16.48
N ALA A 67 6.81 -4.42 16.48
CA ALA A 67 7.04 -3.54 17.63
C ALA A 67 5.73 -2.82 17.99
N TYR A 68 4.89 -3.49 18.79
CA TYR A 68 3.57 -3.00 19.21
C TYR A 68 3.64 -1.90 20.25
N ASP A 69 4.57 -2.02 21.18
CA ASP A 69 4.77 -1.01 22.22
C ASP A 69 5.38 0.27 21.60
N LYS A 70 4.86 1.43 22.00
CA LYS A 70 5.24 2.71 21.42
C LYS A 70 6.71 3.05 21.69
N ASP A 71 7.19 2.81 22.90
CA ASP A 71 8.56 3.14 23.30
C ASP A 71 9.56 2.21 22.60
N PHE A 72 9.25 0.91 22.51
CA PHE A 72 10.03 -0.03 21.70
C PHE A 72 10.07 0.38 20.24
N SER A 73 8.91 0.77 19.70
CA SER A 73 8.81 1.16 18.31
C SER A 73 9.57 2.45 18.00
N ASP A 74 9.53 3.42 18.90
CA ASP A 74 10.27 4.68 18.78
C ASP A 74 11.78 4.47 18.96
N ALA A 75 12.20 3.57 19.83
CA ALA A 75 13.62 3.22 19.97
C ALA A 75 14.22 2.62 18.69
N ILE A 76 13.39 1.96 17.87
CA ILE A 76 13.82 1.34 16.61
C ILE A 76 13.68 2.31 15.44
N TYR A 77 12.52 2.96 15.29
CA TYR A 77 12.17 3.74 14.11
C TYR A 77 12.19 5.26 14.30
N GLY A 78 12.40 5.72 15.54
CA GLY A 78 12.29 7.13 15.92
C GLY A 78 10.86 7.58 16.19
N SER A 79 10.71 8.66 16.96
CA SER A 79 9.41 9.24 17.32
C SER A 79 8.79 10.06 16.19
N GLU A 80 7.46 10.21 16.24
CA GLU A 80 6.69 11.04 15.30
C GLU A 80 6.47 12.44 15.89
N ALA A 81 6.66 13.48 15.07
CA ALA A 81 6.63 14.88 15.53
C ALA A 81 5.26 15.33 16.05
N ASP A 82 4.18 14.74 15.54
CA ASP A 82 2.80 15.03 15.90
C ASP A 82 2.20 13.99 16.88
N GLY A 83 3.01 13.03 17.36
CA GLY A 83 2.61 11.96 18.28
C GLY A 83 1.66 10.91 17.68
N ARG A 84 1.33 10.98 16.39
CA ARG A 84 0.48 9.97 15.73
C ARG A 84 1.34 8.82 15.24
N TYR A 85 0.90 7.59 15.48
CA TYR A 85 1.67 6.39 15.12
C TYR A 85 1.27 5.76 13.78
N VAL A 86 0.02 5.96 13.34
CA VAL A 86 -0.47 5.44 12.06
C VAL A 86 -0.30 6.52 10.99
N THR A 87 0.94 6.70 10.51
CA THR A 87 1.31 7.76 9.57
C THR A 87 2.16 7.23 8.42
N GLU A 88 2.11 7.92 7.27
CA GLU A 88 2.98 7.63 6.12
C GLU A 88 4.46 7.81 6.49
N SER A 89 4.77 8.86 7.27
CA SER A 89 6.12 9.15 7.78
C SER A 89 6.69 7.94 8.52
N ARG A 90 5.91 7.36 9.43
CA ARG A 90 6.34 6.20 10.20
C ARG A 90 6.56 4.97 9.34
N LEU A 91 5.66 4.70 8.39
CA LEU A 91 5.86 3.63 7.41
C LEU A 91 7.18 3.81 6.64
N LYS A 92 7.46 5.02 6.14
CA LYS A 92 8.71 5.32 5.40
C LYS A 92 9.96 5.13 6.26
N LYS A 93 9.91 5.53 7.54
CA LYS A 93 10.98 5.28 8.51
C LYS A 93 11.21 3.77 8.71
N MET A 94 10.14 2.99 8.84
CA MET A 94 10.24 1.53 8.96
C MET A 94 10.91 0.91 7.73
N LEU A 95 10.41 1.22 6.53
CA LEU A 95 10.98 0.70 5.27
C LEU A 95 12.47 1.05 5.13
N SER A 96 12.83 2.31 5.39
CA SER A 96 14.20 2.79 5.21
C SER A 96 15.16 2.20 6.25
N HIS A 97 14.74 2.14 7.52
CA HIS A 97 15.53 1.54 8.60
C HIS A 97 15.84 0.07 8.31
N GLU A 98 14.85 -0.67 7.84
CA GLU A 98 14.99 -2.09 7.53
C GLU A 98 15.90 -2.36 6.33
N VAL A 99 15.79 -1.54 5.27
CA VAL A 99 16.72 -1.59 4.13
C VAL A 99 18.15 -1.33 4.58
N GLN A 100 18.38 -0.27 5.37
CA GLN A 100 19.71 0.05 5.90
C GLN A 100 20.30 -1.11 6.72
N ILE A 101 19.48 -1.80 7.52
CA ILE A 101 19.91 -2.98 8.27
C ILE A 101 20.30 -4.13 7.35
N ILE A 102 19.50 -4.40 6.32
CA ILE A 102 19.80 -5.46 5.34
C ILE A 102 21.14 -5.18 4.67
N GLU A 103 21.32 -4.00 4.11
CA GLU A 103 22.54 -3.66 3.36
C GLU A 103 23.78 -3.67 4.25
N LYS A 104 23.66 -3.22 5.50
CA LYS A 104 24.75 -3.26 6.48
C LYS A 104 25.15 -4.68 6.87
N ARG A 105 24.21 -5.62 6.91
CA ARG A 105 24.44 -6.99 7.40
C ARG A 105 24.75 -7.99 6.28
N LEU A 106 24.26 -7.74 5.07
CA LEU A 106 24.41 -8.63 3.92
C LEU A 106 25.31 -7.98 2.87
N SER A 107 26.62 -8.25 2.96
CA SER A 107 27.59 -7.75 1.99
C SER A 107 27.30 -8.23 0.57
N ARG A 108 27.40 -7.31 -0.40
CA ARG A 108 27.31 -7.59 -1.84
C ARG A 108 28.38 -8.57 -2.31
N GLU A 109 29.53 -8.64 -1.64
CA GLU A 109 30.58 -9.63 -1.96
C GLU A 109 30.09 -11.07 -1.76
N LYS A 110 29.28 -11.31 -0.72
CA LYS A 110 28.68 -12.63 -0.43
C LYS A 110 27.36 -12.84 -1.17
N HIS A 111 26.67 -11.76 -1.51
CA HIS A 111 25.32 -11.76 -2.04
C HIS A 111 25.19 -10.86 -3.28
N PRO A 112 25.97 -11.09 -4.35
CA PRO A 112 26.03 -10.17 -5.50
C PRO A 112 24.71 -10.10 -6.26
N ASN A 113 23.98 -11.21 -6.33
CA ASN A 113 22.74 -11.31 -7.11
C ASN A 113 21.46 -11.12 -6.29
N LYS A 114 21.55 -10.85 -4.98
CA LYS A 114 20.36 -10.70 -4.15
C LYS A 114 19.69 -9.35 -4.48
N ILE A 115 18.37 -9.39 -4.65
CA ILE A 115 17.54 -8.18 -4.79
C ILE A 115 16.79 -7.99 -3.49
N PHE A 116 17.08 -6.88 -2.82
CA PHE A 116 16.60 -6.65 -1.47
C PHE A 116 15.23 -6.02 -1.44
N PHE A 117 14.43 -6.37 -0.42
CA PHE A 117 13.20 -5.65 -0.10
C PHE A 117 13.00 -5.46 1.39
N SER A 118 12.21 -4.44 1.73
CA SER A 118 11.56 -4.29 3.01
C SER A 118 10.07 -4.12 2.76
N TYR A 119 9.27 -4.97 3.41
CA TYR A 119 7.83 -4.79 3.53
C TYR A 119 7.52 -4.24 4.91
N ALA A 120 6.61 -3.28 4.98
CA ALA A 120 6.14 -2.76 6.25
C ALA A 120 4.66 -2.40 6.23
N ASN A 121 4.05 -2.43 7.42
CA ASN A 121 2.76 -1.81 7.66
C ASN A 121 2.69 -1.16 9.04
N THR A 122 1.93 -0.08 9.13
CA THR A 122 1.49 0.53 10.39
C THR A 122 -0.02 0.74 10.31
N VAL A 123 -0.77 -0.09 11.05
CA VAL A 123 -2.22 -0.22 10.88
C VAL A 123 -2.92 -0.27 12.24
N ALA A 124 -4.03 0.44 12.38
CA ALA A 124 -4.96 0.26 13.47
C ALA A 124 -6.17 -0.56 12.99
N THR A 125 -6.48 -1.66 13.70
CA THR A 125 -7.76 -2.35 13.52
C THR A 125 -8.90 -1.54 14.11
N ILE A 126 -10.14 -1.93 13.82
CA ILE A 126 -11.32 -1.37 14.48
C ILE A 126 -11.15 -1.39 16.01
N ASP A 127 -11.53 -0.28 16.65
CA ASP A 127 -11.51 -0.16 18.10
C ASP A 127 -12.62 -1.02 18.73
N PHE A 128 -12.43 -1.39 20.00
CA PHE A 128 -13.42 -2.22 20.70
C PHE A 128 -14.81 -1.55 20.78
N ALA A 129 -14.84 -0.22 20.89
CA ALA A 129 -16.07 0.57 20.90
C ALA A 129 -16.68 0.80 19.50
N LYS A 130 -16.01 0.33 18.43
CA LYS A 130 -16.41 0.46 17.02
C LYS A 130 -16.73 1.89 16.59
N GLN A 131 -16.13 2.89 17.24
CA GLN A 131 -16.31 4.29 16.90
C GLN A 131 -15.41 4.71 15.73
N PHE A 132 -14.28 4.04 15.54
CA PHE A 132 -13.30 4.36 14.50
C PHE A 132 -13.05 3.14 13.62
N LYS A 133 -13.30 3.31 12.31
CA LYS A 133 -12.95 2.29 11.32
C LYS A 133 -11.43 2.11 11.31
N GLY A 134 -11.00 0.85 11.22
CA GLY A 134 -9.58 0.54 11.09
C GLY A 134 -9.01 1.12 9.79
N HIS A 135 -7.76 1.57 9.83
CA HIS A 135 -7.05 2.14 8.70
C HIS A 135 -5.54 2.04 8.89
N GLY A 136 -4.78 2.29 7.83
CA GLY A 136 -3.35 2.41 7.99
C GLY A 136 -2.57 2.45 6.70
N TRP A 137 -1.26 2.44 6.85
CA TRP A 137 -0.30 2.55 5.78
C TRP A 137 0.40 1.20 5.58
N VAL A 138 0.48 0.78 4.32
CA VAL A 138 1.18 -0.43 3.91
C VAL A 138 2.13 -0.06 2.79
N GLY A 139 3.33 -0.63 2.78
CA GLY A 139 4.29 -0.33 1.73
C GLY A 139 5.37 -1.37 1.56
N ILE A 140 6.03 -1.27 0.42
CA ILE A 140 7.21 -2.04 0.08
C ILE A 140 8.27 -1.12 -0.52
N LYS A 141 9.50 -1.31 -0.09
CA LYS A 141 10.71 -0.72 -0.67
C LYS A 141 11.57 -1.85 -1.22
N TYR A 142 11.87 -1.87 -2.51
CA TYR A 142 12.47 -3.04 -3.16
C TYR A 142 13.33 -2.71 -4.37
N GLN A 143 14.28 -3.61 -4.67
CA GLN A 143 15.09 -3.58 -5.88
C GLN A 143 14.53 -4.53 -6.94
N ILE A 144 14.71 -4.19 -8.22
CA ILE A 144 14.51 -5.12 -9.35
C ILE A 144 15.86 -5.69 -9.81
N GLU A 145 16.92 -4.88 -9.76
CA GLU A 145 18.30 -5.32 -10.00
C GLU A 145 19.17 -5.07 -8.75
N PRO A 146 20.19 -5.90 -8.46
CA PRO A 146 20.98 -5.81 -7.22
C PRO A 146 21.66 -4.46 -6.98
N ASP A 147 22.09 -3.80 -8.05
CA ASP A 147 22.83 -2.53 -8.00
C ASP A 147 21.95 -1.31 -8.38
N GLU A 148 20.65 -1.52 -8.53
CA GLU A 148 19.70 -0.43 -8.80
C GLU A 148 19.21 0.20 -7.49
N ASP A 149 18.90 1.50 -7.56
CA ASP A 149 18.19 2.20 -6.49
C ASP A 149 16.82 1.57 -6.20
N TYR A 150 16.35 1.79 -4.98
CA TYR A 150 15.09 1.21 -4.51
C TYR A 150 13.88 1.89 -5.15
N ASN A 151 12.90 1.04 -5.49
CA ASN A 151 11.54 1.43 -5.82
C ASN A 151 10.68 1.36 -4.56
N GLU A 152 9.68 2.22 -4.46
CA GLU A 152 8.71 2.19 -3.37
C GLU A 152 7.29 2.19 -3.92
N ILE A 153 6.43 1.39 -3.28
CA ILE A 153 4.98 1.44 -3.45
C ILE A 153 4.39 1.61 -2.06
N ILE A 154 3.66 2.69 -1.86
CA ILE A 154 3.03 3.04 -0.59
C ILE A 154 1.54 3.21 -0.83
N ILE A 155 0.74 2.53 -0.03
CA ILE A 155 -0.72 2.64 -0.05
C ILE A 155 -1.24 3.02 1.32
N HIS A 156 -2.34 3.76 1.33
CA HIS A 156 -3.19 3.91 2.50
C HIS A 156 -4.48 3.11 2.28
N ILE A 157 -4.90 2.43 3.33
CA ILE A 157 -6.11 1.61 3.33
C ILE A 157 -7.06 1.99 4.45
N ARG A 158 -8.33 1.70 4.23
CA ARG A 158 -9.39 1.76 5.24
C ARG A 158 -10.20 0.48 5.21
N PHE A 159 -10.35 -0.15 6.37
CA PHE A 159 -11.20 -1.33 6.46
C PHE A 159 -12.67 -0.93 6.40
N LYS A 160 -13.44 -1.71 5.64
CA LYS A 160 -14.90 -1.68 5.63
C LYS A 160 -15.47 -2.73 6.58
N GLU A 161 -14.73 -3.81 6.80
CA GLU A 161 -15.03 -4.86 7.79
C GLU A 161 -15.10 -4.30 9.21
N THR A 162 -15.98 -4.87 10.02
CA THR A 162 -16.20 -4.48 11.43
C THR A 162 -15.73 -5.53 12.44
N ASP A 163 -14.94 -6.50 11.98
CA ASP A 163 -14.35 -7.57 12.79
C ASP A 163 -12.83 -7.52 12.67
N ALA A 164 -12.13 -7.45 13.81
CA ALA A 164 -10.68 -7.29 13.81
C ALA A 164 -9.93 -8.49 13.22
N ARG A 165 -10.44 -9.72 13.38
CA ARG A 165 -9.78 -10.92 12.82
C ARG A 165 -9.88 -10.92 11.30
N LEU A 166 -11.06 -10.58 10.76
CA LEU A 166 -11.22 -10.43 9.30
C LEU A 166 -10.28 -9.35 8.74
N GLN A 167 -10.16 -8.20 9.41
CA GLN A 167 -9.24 -7.14 8.99
C GLN A 167 -7.77 -7.62 8.92
N GLN A 168 -7.34 -8.43 9.89
CA GLN A 168 -6.00 -9.03 9.89
C GLN A 168 -5.80 -9.97 8.70
N GLU A 169 -6.77 -10.86 8.44
CA GLU A 169 -6.74 -11.78 7.30
C GLU A 169 -6.70 -11.03 5.96
N THR A 170 -7.57 -10.03 5.80
CA THR A 170 -7.63 -9.14 4.64
C THR A 170 -6.29 -8.40 4.43
N LEU A 171 -5.68 -7.89 5.50
CA LEU A 171 -4.38 -7.22 5.44
C LEU A 171 -3.26 -8.16 4.98
N GLY A 172 -3.26 -9.41 5.47
CA GLY A 172 -2.29 -10.42 5.06
C GLY A 172 -2.36 -10.72 3.56
N ILE A 173 -3.57 -10.87 3.02
CA ILE A 173 -3.81 -11.06 1.59
C ILE A 173 -3.32 -9.85 0.79
N LEU A 174 -3.69 -8.63 1.21
CA LEU A 174 -3.27 -7.39 0.57
C LEU A 174 -1.73 -7.27 0.53
N GLY A 175 -1.06 -7.58 1.64
CA GLY A 175 0.40 -7.52 1.72
C GLY A 175 1.07 -8.48 0.74
N VAL A 176 0.56 -9.71 0.60
CA VAL A 176 1.05 -10.67 -0.40
C VAL A 176 0.83 -10.14 -1.82
N ASN A 177 -0.35 -9.58 -2.09
CA ASN A 177 -0.66 -8.99 -3.40
C ASN A 177 0.25 -7.81 -3.73
N LEU A 178 0.58 -6.96 -2.75
CA LEU A 178 1.48 -5.83 -2.91
C LEU A 178 2.89 -6.30 -3.26
N ILE A 179 3.45 -7.23 -2.49
CA ILE A 179 4.81 -7.77 -2.73
C ILE A 179 4.85 -8.49 -4.09
N TYR A 180 3.82 -9.28 -4.41
CA TYR A 180 3.72 -9.93 -5.72
C TYR A 180 3.63 -8.91 -6.87
N GLY A 181 2.83 -7.86 -6.71
CA GLY A 181 2.69 -6.79 -7.67
C GLY A 181 4.02 -6.07 -7.91
N ALA A 182 4.75 -5.75 -6.84
CA ALA A 182 6.06 -5.11 -6.89
C ALA A 182 7.08 -5.91 -7.72
N PHE A 183 7.16 -7.23 -7.57
CA PHE A 183 8.15 -8.03 -8.29
C PHE A 183 7.69 -8.51 -9.67
N TYR A 184 6.40 -8.79 -9.85
CA TYR A 184 5.91 -9.49 -11.05
C TYR A 184 4.96 -8.67 -11.92
N LYS A 185 4.56 -7.45 -11.50
CA LYS A 185 3.62 -6.58 -12.21
C LYS A 185 4.04 -5.11 -12.27
N TYR A 186 5.24 -4.75 -11.82
CA TYR A 186 5.71 -3.35 -11.78
C TYR A 186 5.74 -2.64 -13.13
N ASN A 187 5.90 -3.40 -14.22
CA ASN A 187 5.97 -2.87 -15.58
C ASN A 187 4.64 -2.30 -16.11
N ASP A 188 3.52 -2.60 -15.45
CA ASP A 188 2.24 -2.00 -15.75
C ASP A 188 1.55 -1.59 -14.44
N PRO A 189 1.81 -0.37 -13.95
CA PRO A 189 1.23 0.13 -12.70
C PRO A 189 -0.30 0.12 -12.70
N LYS A 190 -0.95 0.39 -13.84
CA LYS A 190 -2.42 0.36 -13.95
C LYS A 190 -2.95 -1.05 -13.74
N LYS A 191 -2.26 -2.05 -14.28
CA LYS A 191 -2.59 -3.45 -14.06
C LYS A 191 -2.25 -3.87 -12.63
N LEU A 192 -1.12 -3.45 -12.07
CA LEU A 192 -0.72 -3.71 -10.68
C LEU A 192 -1.82 -3.31 -9.70
N LEU A 193 -2.47 -2.15 -9.90
CA LEU A 193 -3.60 -1.72 -9.05
C LEU A 193 -4.69 -2.79 -8.94
N ARG A 194 -5.04 -3.45 -10.05
CA ARG A 194 -6.07 -4.50 -10.06
C ARG A 194 -5.62 -5.72 -9.26
N TYR A 195 -4.35 -6.10 -9.37
CA TYR A 195 -3.78 -7.23 -8.63
C TYR A 195 -3.78 -7.03 -7.11
N LEU A 196 -3.85 -5.79 -6.61
CA LEU A 196 -3.96 -5.53 -5.16
C LEU A 196 -5.24 -6.14 -4.57
N TYR A 197 -6.30 -6.26 -5.37
CA TYR A 197 -7.60 -6.83 -4.98
C TYR A 197 -7.77 -8.31 -5.35
N ASP A 198 -6.74 -9.00 -5.84
CA ASP A 198 -6.86 -10.43 -6.10
C ASP A 198 -7.22 -11.19 -4.81
N HIS A 199 -8.29 -11.98 -4.84
CA HIS A 199 -8.85 -12.67 -3.67
C HIS A 199 -9.32 -11.73 -2.55
N LEU A 200 -9.63 -10.47 -2.87
CA LEU A 200 -10.27 -9.51 -1.97
C LEU A 200 -11.55 -8.95 -2.60
N ASP A 201 -12.62 -8.91 -1.81
CA ASP A 201 -13.85 -8.24 -2.20
C ASP A 201 -13.80 -6.75 -1.90
N LYS A 202 -14.50 -5.96 -2.72
CA LYS A 202 -14.58 -4.50 -2.57
C LYS A 202 -15.22 -4.04 -1.25
N ASP A 203 -15.94 -4.93 -0.60
CA ASP A 203 -16.60 -4.67 0.69
C ASP A 203 -15.70 -4.96 1.89
N GLN A 204 -14.47 -5.45 1.67
CA GLN A 204 -13.53 -5.74 2.75
C GLN A 204 -12.70 -4.52 3.14
N LEU A 205 -12.10 -3.85 2.15
CA LEU A 205 -11.31 -2.64 2.34
C LEU A 205 -11.41 -1.67 1.17
N GLU A 206 -10.96 -0.46 1.42
CA GLU A 206 -10.77 0.62 0.47
C GLU A 206 -9.28 0.95 0.38
N ILE A 207 -8.76 1.10 -0.84
CA ILE A 207 -7.45 1.72 -1.09
C ILE A 207 -7.73 3.15 -1.55
N ASP A 208 -7.48 4.13 -0.67
CA ASP A 208 -7.82 5.54 -0.93
C ASP A 208 -6.64 6.37 -1.44
N THR A 209 -5.41 5.86 -1.25
CA THR A 209 -4.18 6.52 -1.70
C THR A 209 -3.19 5.47 -2.19
N ILE A 210 -2.51 5.77 -3.29
CA ILE A 210 -1.34 5.02 -3.73
C ILE A 210 -0.27 5.95 -4.29
N ASN A 211 0.98 5.69 -3.93
CA ASN A 211 2.15 6.40 -4.45
C ASN A 211 3.22 5.40 -4.88
N PHE A 212 3.75 5.64 -6.07
CA PHE A 212 4.88 4.95 -6.66
C PHE A 212 6.07 5.91 -6.71
N SER A 213 7.27 5.43 -6.39
CA SER A 213 8.51 6.19 -6.51
C SER A 213 9.70 5.28 -6.81
N GLY A 214 10.79 5.87 -7.29
CA GLY A 214 12.01 5.16 -7.65
C GLY A 214 12.16 4.94 -9.16
N PRO A 215 13.29 4.32 -9.58
CA PRO A 215 13.72 4.30 -10.98
C PRO A 215 12.71 3.63 -11.92
N ARG A 216 12.04 2.56 -11.48
CA ARG A 216 11.03 1.84 -12.29
C ARG A 216 9.71 2.57 -12.42
N PHE A 217 9.52 3.64 -11.66
CA PHE A 217 8.30 4.45 -11.66
C PHE A 217 8.56 5.92 -12.02
N ALA A 218 9.71 6.25 -12.61
CA ALA A 218 10.08 7.61 -13.00
C ALA A 218 9.03 8.28 -13.92
N ASP A 219 8.41 7.50 -14.81
CA ASP A 219 7.39 7.98 -15.75
C ASP A 219 5.94 7.84 -15.22
N VAL A 220 5.76 7.46 -13.96
CA VAL A 220 4.41 7.24 -13.38
C VAL A 220 3.86 8.55 -12.81
N ASP A 221 2.76 9.03 -13.38
CA ASP A 221 1.96 10.09 -12.76
C ASP A 221 1.08 9.50 -11.64
N ASN A 222 1.49 9.74 -10.40
CA ASN A 222 0.77 9.30 -9.20
C ASN A 222 -0.67 9.83 -9.11
N ARG A 223 -0.98 10.98 -9.72
CA ARG A 223 -2.36 11.49 -9.78
C ARG A 223 -3.22 10.61 -10.67
N LEU A 224 -2.66 10.19 -11.80
CA LEU A 224 -3.35 9.28 -12.70
C LEU A 224 -3.61 7.93 -12.03
N MET A 225 -2.66 7.44 -11.22
CA MET A 225 -2.85 6.21 -10.45
C MET A 225 -3.97 6.34 -9.42
N SER A 226 -4.02 7.44 -8.68
CA SER A 226 -5.16 7.73 -7.78
C SER A 226 -6.49 7.82 -8.53
N LEU A 227 -6.54 8.46 -9.70
CA LEU A 227 -7.74 8.47 -10.53
C LEU A 227 -8.15 7.07 -11.01
N GLN A 228 -7.18 6.16 -11.24
CA GLN A 228 -7.50 4.76 -11.53
C GLN A 228 -8.14 4.06 -10.34
N LEU A 229 -7.82 4.40 -9.09
CA LEU A 229 -8.50 3.84 -7.91
C LEU A 229 -10.01 4.12 -7.97
N VAL A 230 -10.39 5.37 -8.25
CA VAL A 230 -11.80 5.77 -8.42
C VAL A 230 -12.42 5.05 -9.61
N LYS A 231 -11.73 5.04 -10.77
CA LYS A 231 -12.23 4.36 -11.98
C LYS A 231 -12.44 2.86 -11.77
N ASN A 232 -11.61 2.21 -10.96
CA ASN A 232 -11.73 0.79 -10.64
C ASN A 232 -12.75 0.51 -9.52
N GLY A 233 -13.33 1.56 -8.91
CA GLY A 233 -14.24 1.45 -7.77
C GLY A 233 -13.56 0.91 -6.52
N MET A 234 -12.30 1.30 -6.29
CA MET A 234 -11.51 0.95 -5.10
C MET A 234 -11.66 1.99 -3.98
N THR A 235 -11.99 3.23 -4.33
CA THR A 235 -12.35 4.33 -3.43
C THR A 235 -13.33 5.27 -4.13
N ASP A 236 -14.12 6.02 -3.36
CA ASP A 236 -15.11 6.95 -3.89
C ASP A 236 -14.50 8.30 -4.27
N ALA A 237 -13.38 8.68 -3.65
CA ALA A 237 -12.76 9.98 -3.87
C ALA A 237 -11.25 9.94 -3.66
N VAL A 238 -10.54 10.76 -4.44
CA VAL A 238 -9.11 11.03 -4.26
C VAL A 238 -8.89 12.54 -4.23
N MET A 239 -7.84 12.98 -3.54
CA MET A 239 -7.53 14.39 -3.38
C MET A 239 -6.08 14.66 -3.75
N PHE A 240 -5.86 15.81 -4.37
CA PHE A 240 -4.54 16.31 -4.75
C PHE A 240 -4.31 17.68 -4.11
N ASN A 241 -3.08 17.96 -3.69
CA ASN A 241 -2.70 19.29 -3.24
C ASN A 241 -2.39 20.21 -4.46
N PRO A 242 -2.18 21.53 -4.26
CA PRO A 242 -1.87 22.46 -5.35
C PRO A 242 -0.62 22.09 -6.15
N GLU A 243 0.33 21.40 -5.53
CA GLU A 243 1.55 20.90 -6.17
C GLU A 243 1.32 19.62 -6.99
N GLY A 244 0.10 19.06 -6.98
CA GLY A 244 -0.26 17.85 -7.71
C GLY A 244 0.12 16.55 -7.00
N ASN A 245 0.44 16.59 -5.70
CA ASN A 245 0.71 15.38 -4.92
C ASN A 245 -0.57 14.78 -4.35
N ASN A 246 -0.63 13.46 -4.30
CA ASN A 246 -1.70 12.73 -3.63
C ASN A 246 -1.69 13.05 -2.14
N ILE A 247 -2.86 13.37 -1.59
CA ILE A 247 -3.03 13.65 -0.17
C ILE A 247 -4.22 12.88 0.38
N LEU A 248 -4.07 12.38 1.61
CA LEU A 248 -5.16 11.72 2.31
C LEU A 248 -6.22 12.76 2.72
N PRO A 249 -7.48 12.69 2.25
CA PRO A 249 -8.51 13.67 2.60
C PRO A 249 -8.71 13.77 4.11
N ALA A 250 -8.69 12.62 4.79
CA ALA A 250 -8.88 12.54 6.23
C ALA A 250 -7.79 13.27 7.03
N SER A 251 -6.56 13.40 6.50
CA SER A 251 -5.50 14.13 7.19
C SER A 251 -5.60 15.64 6.94
N VAL A 252 -5.96 16.05 5.71
CA VAL A 252 -6.00 17.46 5.31
C VAL A 252 -7.24 18.18 5.83
N LEU A 253 -8.38 17.49 5.89
CA LEU A 253 -9.66 18.04 6.32
C LEU A 253 -9.93 17.88 7.83
N TYR A 254 -9.03 17.19 8.55
CA TYR A 254 -9.22 16.93 9.98
C TYR A 254 -9.36 18.22 10.79
N LYS A 255 -10.47 18.35 11.53
CA LYS A 255 -10.79 19.52 12.37
C LYS A 255 -10.76 20.86 11.63
N LYS A 256 -10.95 20.86 10.31
CA LYS A 256 -11.08 22.09 9.52
C LYS A 256 -12.54 22.38 9.21
N ASN A 257 -12.90 23.66 9.20
CA ASN A 257 -14.14 24.10 8.60
C ASN A 257 -13.97 24.00 7.07
N ILE A 258 -14.97 23.43 6.37
CA ILE A 258 -14.86 23.11 4.94
C ILE A 258 -15.88 23.91 4.15
N LEU A 259 -15.40 24.68 3.18
CA LEU A 259 -16.21 25.25 2.10
C LEU A 259 -16.09 24.36 0.86
N ALA A 260 -17.20 23.75 0.42
CA ALA A 260 -17.26 22.90 -0.76
C ALA A 260 -18.04 23.58 -1.89
N LEU A 261 -17.39 23.74 -3.04
CA LEU A 261 -18.01 24.29 -4.25
C LEU A 261 -18.16 23.19 -5.30
N ARG A 262 -19.40 22.88 -5.66
CA ARG A 262 -19.70 21.90 -6.71
C ARG A 262 -19.80 22.60 -8.06
N GLY A 263 -18.96 22.24 -9.02
CA GLY A 263 -19.02 22.80 -10.37
C GLY A 263 -18.11 22.12 -11.38
N SER A 264 -18.33 22.42 -12.66
CA SER A 264 -17.36 22.14 -13.73
C SER A 264 -16.48 23.37 -13.91
N PHE A 265 -15.17 23.16 -13.94
CA PHE A 265 -14.14 24.22 -14.04
C PHE A 265 -13.39 24.16 -15.37
N ARG A 266 -14.09 23.77 -16.45
CA ARG A 266 -13.52 23.62 -17.80
C ARG A 266 -14.33 24.43 -18.83
N PRO A 267 -13.99 25.71 -19.11
CA PRO A 267 -12.96 26.53 -18.45
C PRO A 267 -13.44 27.14 -17.13
N VAL A 268 -12.53 27.71 -16.34
CA VAL A 268 -12.88 28.59 -15.22
C VAL A 268 -13.43 29.90 -15.79
N THR A 269 -14.64 30.29 -15.36
CA THR A 269 -15.30 31.51 -15.81
C THR A 269 -15.38 32.56 -14.71
N VAL A 270 -15.74 33.81 -15.07
CA VAL A 270 -16.01 34.89 -14.10
C VAL A 270 -17.09 34.49 -13.11
N VAL A 271 -18.09 33.71 -13.54
CA VAL A 271 -19.15 33.19 -12.66
C VAL A 271 -18.57 32.24 -11.61
N ASN A 272 -17.61 31.38 -11.98
CA ASN A 272 -16.96 30.49 -11.02
C ASN A 272 -16.20 31.29 -9.95
N MET A 273 -15.53 32.38 -10.34
CA MET A 273 -14.78 33.23 -9.42
C MET A 273 -15.72 34.03 -8.50
N ASP A 274 -16.79 34.62 -9.05
CA ASP A 274 -17.79 35.34 -8.26
C ASP A 274 -18.50 34.43 -7.25
N MET A 275 -18.82 33.20 -7.64
CA MET A 275 -19.34 32.18 -6.72
C MET A 275 -18.33 31.86 -5.61
N TYR A 276 -17.05 31.65 -5.95
CA TYR A 276 -16.02 31.37 -4.96
C TYR A 276 -15.85 32.51 -3.95
N GLU A 277 -15.71 33.74 -4.43
CA GLU A 277 -15.49 34.92 -3.59
C GLU A 277 -16.67 35.20 -2.66
N LYS A 278 -17.91 35.15 -3.18
CA LYS A 278 -19.12 35.36 -2.38
C LYS A 278 -19.32 34.25 -1.35
N SER A 279 -19.17 32.98 -1.76
CA SER A 279 -19.28 31.86 -0.83
C SER A 279 -18.20 31.89 0.24
N LEU A 280 -16.96 32.26 -0.10
CA LEU A 280 -15.89 32.42 0.86
C LEU A 280 -16.18 33.53 1.86
N LYS A 281 -16.70 34.67 1.39
CA LYS A 281 -17.09 35.78 2.27
C LYS A 281 -18.16 35.34 3.28
N MET A 282 -19.23 34.70 2.81
CA MET A 282 -20.30 34.20 3.69
C MET A 282 -19.76 33.17 4.70
N PHE A 283 -18.90 32.26 4.25
CA PHE A 283 -18.31 31.23 5.10
C PHE A 283 -17.41 31.79 6.21
N LEU A 284 -16.66 32.85 5.93
CA LEU A 284 -15.82 33.54 6.90
C LEU A 284 -16.63 34.40 7.89
N GLU A 285 -17.83 34.85 7.51
CA GLU A 285 -18.74 35.59 8.38
C GLU A 285 -19.52 34.68 9.34
N GLU A 286 -19.71 33.40 9.00
CA GLU A 286 -20.36 32.39 9.85
C GLU A 286 -19.42 31.66 10.82
N SER A 287 -18.10 31.77 10.62
CA SER A 287 -17.05 31.09 11.42
C SER A 287 -16.57 31.91 12.60
#